data_AF-A0A067NMF7-F1
#
_entry.id   AF-A0A067NMF7-F1
#
_cell.length_a   1.000
_cell.length_b   1.000
_cell.length_c   1.000
_cell.angle_alpha   90.00
_cell.angle_beta   90.00
_cell.angle_gamma   90.00
#
_symmetry.space_group_name_H-M   'P 1'
#
loop_
_entity.id
_entity.type
_entity.pdbx_description
1 polymer ?
#
loop_
_entity_poly.entity_id
_entity_poly.type
_entity_poly.pdbx_seq_one_letter_code
_entity_poly.pdbx_strand_id
1 'polypeptide(L)'
;MSERAANELGGYMLHGWILTDRTCPTSGCKWPLLRSPKDQSSFCANCDAKQGQSSLTTVLDTPISSRPSSASHVSRSSTPPTEVSMRSDSPEFELPPESEASRRRREQSDRASSEIGKRLLKGWAMLAEECPNTDCYGVPLVRPPSSSPGIKDPRMECVVCTNVYVSEVDSRGFSVIVPFATQTEVQPSPPITSNTTGRLTSEQASHTEPFVIAPPPKNETIAQVYISLSTFGSA
;
A
#
# COMPACT_ATOMS: atom_id res chain seq x y z
N MET A 1 34.57 -21.07 -10.27
CA MET A 1 34.71 -19.93 -9.32
C MET A 1 35.64 -20.38 -8.21
N SER A 2 36.60 -19.56 -7.79
CA SER A 2 37.50 -19.92 -6.68
C SER A 2 36.80 -19.73 -5.35
N GLU A 3 36.61 -20.81 -4.59
CA GLU A 3 35.90 -20.83 -3.29
C GLU A 3 36.46 -19.80 -2.28
N ARG A 4 37.78 -19.58 -2.29
CA ARG A 4 38.43 -18.55 -1.46
C ARG A 4 37.96 -17.12 -1.74
N ALA A 5 37.75 -16.77 -3.01
CA ALA A 5 37.33 -15.42 -3.39
C ALA A 5 35.88 -15.13 -2.98
N ALA A 6 35.02 -16.16 -2.87
CA ALA A 6 33.65 -16.01 -2.40
C ALA A 6 33.61 -15.72 -0.89
N ASN A 7 34.47 -16.38 -0.11
CA ASN A 7 34.56 -16.14 1.34
C ASN A 7 35.06 -14.72 1.65
N GLU A 8 36.09 -14.24 0.93
CA GLU A 8 36.57 -12.86 1.07
C GLU A 8 35.49 -11.83 0.71
N LEU A 9 34.73 -12.09 -0.36
CA LEU A 9 33.62 -11.22 -0.77
C LEU A 9 32.55 -11.11 0.33
N GLY A 10 32.20 -12.23 0.97
CA GLY A 10 31.32 -12.24 2.14
C GLY A 10 31.90 -11.45 3.32
N GLY A 11 33.20 -11.58 3.57
CA GLY A 11 33.93 -10.80 4.57
C GLY A 11 33.80 -9.29 4.34
N TYR A 12 34.04 -8.81 3.12
CA TYR A 12 33.89 -7.38 2.81
C TYR A 12 32.45 -6.89 2.95
N MET A 13 31.44 -7.68 2.54
CA MET A 13 30.04 -7.29 2.70
C MET A 13 29.65 -7.12 4.17
N LEU A 14 30.16 -7.98 5.06
CA LEU A 14 29.97 -7.84 6.51
C LEU A 14 30.63 -6.57 7.07
N HIS A 15 31.70 -6.09 6.44
CA HIS A 15 32.36 -4.81 6.79
C HIS A 15 31.72 -3.60 6.11
N GLY A 16 30.55 -3.76 5.47
CA GLY A 16 29.78 -2.66 4.86
C GLY A 16 30.18 -2.32 3.43
N TRP A 17 30.96 -3.17 2.76
CA TRP A 17 31.22 -3.01 1.33
C TRP A 17 30.03 -3.46 0.49
N ILE A 18 29.78 -2.74 -0.60
CA ILE A 18 28.58 -2.95 -1.43
C ILE A 18 29.00 -3.48 -2.79
N LEU A 19 28.37 -4.56 -3.24
CA LEU A 19 28.54 -5.04 -4.61
C LEU A 19 27.97 -4.04 -5.61
N THR A 20 28.76 -3.72 -6.63
CA THR A 20 28.34 -2.82 -7.72
C THR A 20 27.85 -3.63 -8.93
N ASP A 21 27.21 -2.94 -9.86
CA ASP A 21 26.80 -3.48 -11.16
C ASP A 21 27.95 -3.61 -12.16
N ARG A 22 29.16 -3.15 -11.80
CA ARG A 22 30.35 -3.20 -12.63
C ARG A 22 31.12 -4.49 -12.41
N THR A 23 31.53 -5.14 -13.48
CA THR A 23 32.44 -6.29 -13.45
C THR A 23 33.90 -5.83 -13.49
N CYS A 24 34.80 -6.64 -12.92
CA CYS A 24 36.23 -6.40 -12.95
C CYS A 24 36.75 -6.21 -14.40
N PRO A 25 37.57 -5.19 -14.69
CA PRO A 25 38.08 -4.92 -16.03
C PRO A 25 39.22 -5.87 -16.45
N THR A 26 39.80 -6.65 -15.53
CA THR A 26 40.85 -7.62 -15.83
C THR A 26 40.34 -8.68 -16.81
N SER A 27 41.11 -8.94 -17.88
CA SER A 27 40.75 -9.92 -18.89
C SER A 27 40.49 -11.30 -18.27
N GLY A 28 39.32 -11.88 -18.55
CA GLY A 28 38.90 -13.17 -18.01
C GLY A 28 38.33 -13.14 -16.58
N CYS A 29 38.27 -12.00 -15.91
CA CYS A 29 37.63 -11.89 -14.60
C CYS A 29 36.16 -11.47 -14.72
N LYS A 30 35.24 -12.31 -14.23
CA LYS A 30 33.80 -12.02 -14.22
C LYS A 30 33.27 -11.63 -12.83
N TRP A 31 34.15 -11.25 -11.91
CA TRP A 31 33.76 -10.90 -10.55
C TRP A 31 33.22 -9.47 -10.47
N PRO A 32 32.18 -9.23 -9.64
CA PRO A 32 31.68 -7.88 -9.38
C PRO A 32 32.72 -7.06 -8.61
N LEU A 33 32.75 -5.75 -8.86
CA LEU A 33 33.51 -4.80 -8.04
C LEU A 33 32.75 -4.50 -6.76
N LEU A 34 33.46 -4.40 -5.63
CA LEU A 34 32.93 -3.89 -4.37
C LEU A 34 33.27 -2.41 -4.24
N ARG A 35 32.31 -1.59 -3.79
CA ARG A 35 32.50 -0.19 -3.45
C ARG A 35 32.68 -0.02 -1.95
N SER A 36 33.65 0.80 -1.55
CA SER A 36 33.88 1.08 -0.13
C SER A 36 32.72 1.88 0.48
N PRO A 37 32.41 1.63 1.77
CA PRO A 37 31.46 2.45 2.51
C PRO A 37 31.97 3.88 2.79
N LYS A 38 33.29 4.08 2.84
CA LYS A 38 33.92 5.34 3.30
C LYS A 38 34.45 6.19 2.16
N ASP A 39 35.04 5.55 1.17
CA ASP A 39 35.59 6.14 -0.05
C ASP A 39 34.87 5.59 -1.27
N GLN A 40 34.75 6.34 -2.37
CA GLN A 40 34.11 5.81 -3.59
C GLN A 40 35.05 4.87 -4.37
N SER A 41 36.07 4.31 -3.71
CA SER A 41 36.97 3.33 -4.30
C SER A 41 36.19 2.05 -4.60
N SER A 42 36.54 1.43 -5.73
CA SER A 42 35.97 0.17 -6.17
C SER A 42 37.10 -0.82 -6.44
N PHE A 43 37.00 -2.03 -5.89
CA PHE A 43 38.02 -3.07 -6.08
C PHE A 43 37.39 -4.45 -6.32
N CYS A 44 38.12 -5.33 -6.99
CA CYS A 44 37.78 -6.72 -7.24
C CYS A 44 38.45 -7.63 -6.20
N ALA A 45 37.66 -8.33 -5.38
CA ALA A 45 38.18 -9.27 -4.38
C ALA A 45 39.04 -10.41 -4.96
N ASN A 46 38.88 -10.75 -6.25
CA ASN A 46 39.64 -11.82 -6.89
C ASN A 46 40.96 -11.36 -7.54
N CYS A 47 41.01 -10.14 -8.07
CA CYS A 47 42.18 -9.61 -8.79
C CYS A 47 43.06 -8.71 -7.93
N ASP A 48 42.47 -7.91 -7.04
CA ASP A 48 43.22 -6.92 -6.27
C ASP A 48 43.79 -7.52 -4.98
N ALA A 49 43.18 -8.58 -4.44
CA ALA A 49 43.78 -9.39 -3.37
C ALA A 49 45.13 -10.03 -3.77
N LYS A 50 45.39 -10.18 -5.08
CA LYS A 50 46.66 -10.70 -5.62
C LYS A 50 47.69 -9.60 -5.89
N GLN A 51 47.28 -8.33 -5.88
CA GLN A 51 48.12 -7.17 -6.21
C GLN A 51 48.64 -6.41 -4.97
N GLY A 52 48.56 -7.02 -3.77
CA GLY A 52 49.25 -6.52 -2.57
C GLY A 52 50.78 -6.49 -2.65
N GLN A 53 51.36 -6.79 -3.82
CA GLN A 53 52.77 -6.64 -4.16
C GLN A 53 52.92 -6.17 -5.62
N SER A 54 52.52 -4.95 -5.96
CA SER A 54 53.26 -4.08 -6.91
C SER A 54 52.53 -2.78 -7.22
N SER A 55 53.21 -1.70 -6.87
CA SER A 55 53.32 -0.42 -7.57
C SER A 55 52.07 0.42 -7.83
N LEU A 56 52.05 1.53 -7.08
CA LEU A 56 51.55 2.83 -7.52
C LEU A 56 51.90 3.08 -9.00
N THR A 57 50.90 3.42 -9.81
CA THR A 57 51.12 4.31 -10.95
C THR A 57 49.93 5.24 -11.12
N THR A 58 50.16 6.46 -10.67
CA THR A 58 49.53 7.71 -11.06
C THR A 58 49.21 7.77 -12.55
N VAL A 59 47.97 8.09 -12.91
CA VAL A 59 47.71 8.99 -14.05
C VAL A 59 46.56 9.91 -13.68
N LEU A 60 46.91 11.19 -13.53
CA LEU A 60 46.04 12.33 -13.39
C LEU A 60 45.90 12.93 -14.80
N ASP A 61 44.69 13.04 -15.36
CA ASP A 61 44.42 14.09 -16.36
C ASP A 61 42.90 14.32 -16.57
N THR A 62 42.44 15.43 -15.98
CA THR A 62 41.75 16.60 -16.57
C THR A 62 40.46 16.45 -17.43
N PRO A 63 39.44 17.34 -17.27
CA PRO A 63 38.07 17.13 -17.74
C PRO A 63 37.75 17.82 -19.07
N ILE A 64 36.83 17.25 -19.88
CA ILE A 64 36.18 17.98 -20.98
C ILE A 64 34.70 17.59 -21.11
N SER A 65 33.88 18.64 -21.09
CA SER A 65 32.47 18.74 -21.41
C SER A 65 32.07 18.10 -22.74
N SER A 66 30.94 17.38 -22.79
CA SER A 66 29.97 17.54 -23.87
C SER A 66 28.60 16.94 -23.52
N ARG A 67 27.61 17.62 -24.09
CA ARG A 67 26.17 17.67 -23.80
C ARG A 67 25.40 16.44 -24.35
N PRO A 68 24.09 16.36 -24.06
CA PRO A 68 23.33 15.12 -24.07
C PRO A 68 22.86 14.78 -25.48
N SER A 69 22.64 13.50 -25.75
CA SER A 69 21.58 13.07 -26.64
C SER A 69 21.40 11.55 -26.57
N SER A 70 20.13 11.18 -26.49
CA SER A 70 19.52 10.09 -27.21
C SER A 70 20.12 8.70 -27.02
N ALA A 71 19.33 7.82 -26.42
CA ALA A 71 18.56 6.86 -27.23
C ALA A 71 17.93 5.80 -26.32
N SER A 72 16.67 5.50 -26.63
CA SER A 72 16.09 4.17 -26.50
C SER A 72 16.08 3.56 -25.10
N HIS A 73 14.97 3.79 -24.39
CA HIS A 73 14.46 2.84 -23.41
C HIS A 73 14.18 1.50 -24.10
N VAL A 74 15.21 0.67 -24.29
CA VAL A 74 15.02 -0.77 -24.39
C VAL A 74 14.96 -1.28 -22.97
N SER A 75 13.75 -1.65 -22.59
CA SER A 75 13.38 -2.23 -21.31
C SER A 75 14.44 -3.23 -20.82
N ARG A 76 15.00 -2.93 -19.64
CA ARG A 76 15.85 -3.86 -18.91
C ARG A 76 15.00 -5.08 -18.55
N SER A 77 15.20 -6.18 -19.27
CA SER A 77 14.79 -7.51 -18.83
C SER A 77 15.73 -7.91 -17.70
N SER A 78 15.32 -7.63 -16.46
CA SER A 78 16.10 -7.86 -15.24
C SER A 78 15.77 -9.21 -14.60
N THR A 79 15.87 -10.28 -15.39
CA THR A 79 15.94 -11.65 -14.86
C THR A 79 17.02 -12.40 -15.64
N PRO A 80 18.10 -12.90 -14.99
CA PRO A 80 19.07 -13.76 -15.65
C PRO A 80 18.36 -14.98 -16.27
N PRO A 81 18.85 -15.54 -17.39
CA PRO A 81 18.27 -16.75 -17.98
C PRO A 81 18.41 -17.87 -16.95
N THR A 82 17.32 -18.15 -16.23
CA THR A 82 17.23 -19.37 -15.46
C THR A 82 17.04 -20.44 -16.52
N GLU A 83 18.01 -21.37 -16.64
CA GLU A 83 17.81 -22.55 -17.48
C GLU A 83 16.57 -23.28 -16.94
N VAL A 84 15.43 -23.02 -17.57
CA VAL A 84 14.20 -23.77 -17.41
C VAL A 84 14.51 -25.19 -17.85
N SER A 85 14.95 -26.02 -16.91
CA SER A 85 14.97 -27.45 -17.11
C SER A 85 13.53 -27.85 -17.43
N MET A 86 13.26 -28.21 -18.68
CA MET A 86 11.94 -28.61 -19.20
C MET A 86 11.48 -29.97 -18.63
N ARG A 87 11.74 -30.21 -17.33
CA ARG A 87 11.16 -31.31 -16.58
C ARG A 87 9.66 -31.03 -16.47
N SER A 88 8.94 -31.56 -17.45
CA SER A 88 7.49 -31.43 -17.64
C SER A 88 6.69 -32.26 -16.62
N ASP A 89 7.12 -32.27 -15.36
CA ASP A 89 6.51 -33.08 -14.29
C ASP A 89 6.31 -32.24 -13.01
N SER A 90 6.21 -30.92 -13.15
CA SER A 90 5.57 -30.12 -12.11
C SER A 90 4.07 -30.38 -12.21
N PRO A 91 3.41 -30.83 -11.12
CA PRO A 91 1.96 -31.01 -11.12
C PRO A 91 1.31 -29.70 -11.59
N GLU A 92 0.42 -29.82 -12.58
CA GLU A 92 -0.43 -28.73 -13.06
C GLU A 92 -1.00 -28.02 -11.82
N PHE A 93 -0.58 -26.78 -11.58
CA PHE A 93 -1.02 -26.03 -10.41
C PHE A 93 -2.43 -25.53 -10.71
N GLU A 94 -3.42 -26.42 -10.56
CA GLU A 94 -4.82 -26.09 -10.71
C GLU A 94 -5.19 -25.04 -9.66
N LEU A 95 -5.38 -23.81 -10.12
CA LEU A 95 -5.89 -22.74 -9.28
C LEU A 95 -7.28 -23.17 -8.77
N PRO A 96 -7.53 -23.11 -7.44
CA PRO A 96 -8.85 -23.41 -6.91
C PRO A 96 -9.92 -22.60 -7.64
N PRO A 97 -11.10 -23.19 -7.91
CA PRO A 97 -12.17 -22.47 -8.58
C PRO A 97 -12.51 -21.20 -7.81
N GLU A 98 -12.64 -20.09 -8.55
CA GLU A 98 -13.01 -18.78 -8.04
C GLU A 98 -14.37 -18.85 -7.33
N SER A 99 -14.35 -18.90 -6.00
CA SER A 99 -15.58 -18.81 -5.20
C SER A 99 -16.07 -17.37 -5.10
N GLU A 100 -17.36 -17.17 -4.92
CA GLU A 100 -17.93 -15.84 -4.67
C GLU A 100 -17.23 -15.11 -3.50
N ALA A 101 -16.94 -15.85 -2.42
CA ALA A 101 -16.23 -15.32 -1.26
C ALA A 101 -14.83 -14.80 -1.63
N SER A 102 -14.09 -15.53 -2.47
CA SER A 102 -12.77 -15.10 -2.94
C SER A 102 -12.85 -13.82 -3.79
N ARG A 103 -13.88 -13.72 -4.64
CA ARG A 103 -14.13 -12.53 -5.45
C ARG A 103 -14.44 -11.31 -4.59
N ARG A 104 -15.33 -11.45 -3.60
CA ARG A 104 -15.69 -10.38 -2.66
C ARG A 104 -14.47 -9.87 -1.88
N ARG A 105 -13.56 -10.76 -1.45
CA ARG A 105 -12.30 -10.37 -0.78
C ARG A 105 -11.38 -9.56 -1.69
N ARG A 106 -11.26 -9.95 -2.97
CA ARG A 106 -10.46 -9.21 -3.96
C ARG A 106 -11.05 -7.84 -4.25
N GLU A 107 -12.35 -7.76 -4.52
CA GLU A 107 -13.05 -6.49 -4.75
C GLU A 107 -12.91 -5.54 -3.55
N GLN A 108 -13.01 -6.06 -2.32
CA GLN A 108 -12.79 -5.26 -1.11
C GLN A 108 -11.33 -4.80 -0.98
N SER A 109 -10.36 -5.68 -1.23
CA SER A 109 -8.94 -5.36 -1.20
C SER A 109 -8.58 -4.25 -2.19
N ASP A 110 -9.13 -4.32 -3.40
CA ASP A 110 -8.92 -3.30 -4.44
C ASP A 110 -9.49 -1.95 -4.02
N ARG A 111 -10.72 -1.95 -3.48
CA ARG A 111 -11.35 -0.75 -2.92
C ARG A 111 -10.53 -0.17 -1.77
N ALA A 112 -10.11 -1.02 -0.82
CA ALA A 112 -9.31 -0.60 0.33
C ALA A 112 -7.98 0.03 -0.13
N SER A 113 -7.28 -0.62 -1.06
CA SER A 113 -6.00 -0.14 -1.59
C SER A 113 -6.12 1.21 -2.29
N SER A 114 -7.20 1.42 -3.06
CA SER A 114 -7.48 2.70 -3.71
C SER A 114 -7.70 3.82 -2.69
N GLU A 115 -8.53 3.59 -1.68
CA GLU A 115 -8.82 4.60 -0.64
C GLU A 115 -7.62 4.88 0.27
N ILE A 116 -6.88 3.84 0.63
CA ILE A 116 -5.61 3.99 1.36
C ILE A 116 -4.66 4.87 0.56
N GLY A 117 -4.45 4.57 -0.73
CA GLY A 117 -3.57 5.36 -1.60
C GLY A 117 -3.97 6.84 -1.64
N LYS A 118 -5.27 7.13 -1.80
CA LYS A 118 -5.81 8.51 -1.76
C LYS A 118 -5.54 9.22 -0.43
N ARG A 119 -5.62 8.51 0.70
CA ARG A 119 -5.38 9.08 2.04
C ARG A 119 -3.88 9.29 2.30
N LEU A 120 -3.02 8.35 1.89
CA LEU A 120 -1.57 8.50 2.01
C LEU A 120 -1.06 9.75 1.26
N LEU A 121 -1.60 10.01 0.06
CA LEU A 121 -1.29 11.23 -0.70
C LEU A 121 -1.73 12.53 0.02
N LYS A 122 -2.70 12.44 0.93
CA LYS A 122 -3.16 13.54 1.80
C LYS A 122 -2.39 13.60 3.13
N GLY A 123 -1.31 12.83 3.27
CA GLY A 123 -0.49 12.80 4.48
C GLY A 123 -1.06 11.96 5.62
N TRP A 124 -2.07 11.13 5.36
CA TRP A 124 -2.49 10.12 6.33
C TRP A 124 -1.41 9.05 6.48
N ALA A 125 -1.42 8.35 7.61
CA ALA A 125 -0.50 7.25 7.86
C ALA A 125 -1.26 5.94 8.01
N MET A 126 -0.80 4.90 7.31
CA MET A 126 -1.23 3.52 7.55
C MET A 126 -0.66 3.04 8.88
N LEU A 127 -1.43 2.22 9.58
CA LEU A 127 -1.08 1.64 10.87
C LEU A 127 -0.90 0.13 10.75
N ALA A 128 -0.33 -0.50 11.79
CA ALA A 128 -0.12 -1.95 11.81
C ALA A 128 -1.38 -2.72 12.24
N GLU A 129 -2.32 -2.00 12.86
CA GLU A 129 -3.59 -2.48 13.35
C GLU A 129 -4.59 -2.73 12.21
N GLU A 130 -5.27 -3.87 12.25
CA GLU A 130 -6.31 -4.25 11.30
C GLU A 130 -7.71 -3.89 11.82
N CYS A 131 -8.67 -3.72 10.91
CA CYS A 131 -10.05 -3.45 11.26
C CYS A 131 -10.68 -4.67 11.98
N PRO A 132 -11.23 -4.50 13.20
CA PRO A 132 -11.85 -5.60 13.94
C PRO A 132 -13.24 -6.00 13.41
N ASN A 133 -13.80 -5.28 12.44
CA ASN A 133 -15.06 -5.66 11.81
C ASN A 133 -14.86 -6.93 10.97
N THR A 134 -15.63 -7.99 11.26
CA THR A 134 -15.56 -9.29 10.59
C THR A 134 -15.88 -9.23 9.09
N ASP A 135 -16.59 -8.20 8.65
CA ASP A 135 -16.88 -7.98 7.22
C ASP A 135 -15.71 -7.33 6.47
N CYS A 136 -14.67 -6.85 7.17
CA CYS A 136 -13.45 -6.28 6.61
C CYS A 136 -12.31 -7.31 6.70
N TYR A 137 -11.86 -7.82 5.55
CA TYR A 137 -10.86 -8.88 5.46
C TYR A 137 -9.44 -8.29 5.46
N GLY A 138 -8.81 -8.22 6.63
CA GLY A 138 -7.40 -7.80 6.76
C GLY A 138 -7.14 -6.37 6.32
N VAL A 139 -8.13 -5.48 6.47
CA VAL A 139 -8.02 -4.08 6.05
C VAL A 139 -7.28 -3.30 7.14
N PRO A 140 -6.09 -2.71 6.86
CA PRO A 140 -5.36 -1.94 7.85
C PRO A 140 -6.08 -0.62 8.17
N LEU A 141 -5.98 -0.18 9.42
CA LEU A 141 -6.47 1.12 9.86
C LEU A 141 -5.53 2.24 9.42
N VAL A 142 -6.07 3.45 9.27
CA VAL A 142 -5.31 4.66 8.92
C VAL A 142 -5.59 5.78 9.91
N ARG A 143 -4.59 6.60 10.23
CA ARG A 143 -4.75 7.82 11.03
C ARG A 143 -4.61 9.09 10.20
N PRO A 144 -5.36 10.15 10.53
CA PRO A 144 -5.20 11.45 9.88
C PRO A 144 -3.82 12.05 10.14
N PRO A 145 -3.40 13.01 9.30
CA PRO A 145 -2.18 13.77 9.54
C PRO A 145 -2.27 14.49 10.89
N SER A 146 -1.15 14.49 11.63
CA SER A 146 -1.03 15.23 12.88
C SER A 146 -1.27 16.72 12.67
N SER A 147 -2.20 17.31 13.43
CA SER A 147 -2.45 18.76 13.39
C SER A 147 -1.33 19.58 14.02
N SER A 148 -0.52 18.97 14.90
CA SER A 148 0.64 19.60 15.52
C SER A 148 1.83 18.64 15.57
N PRO A 149 3.08 19.16 15.47
CA PRO A 149 4.27 18.34 15.54
C PRO A 149 4.37 17.63 16.90
N GLY A 150 4.49 16.31 16.88
CA GLY A 150 4.65 15.48 18.08
C GLY A 150 3.36 14.93 18.68
N ILE A 151 2.18 15.48 18.35
CA ILE A 151 0.90 14.94 18.81
C ILE A 151 0.27 14.12 17.68
N LYS A 152 0.06 12.83 17.93
CA LYS A 152 -0.64 11.93 17.01
C LYS A 152 -2.12 11.95 17.36
N ASP A 153 -2.98 12.00 16.34
CA ASP A 153 -4.40 11.77 16.54
C ASP A 153 -4.58 10.30 17.00
N PRO A 154 -5.25 10.06 18.14
CA PRO A 154 -5.50 8.70 18.63
C PRO A 154 -6.52 7.95 17.77
N ARG A 155 -7.25 8.65 16.89
CA ARG A 155 -8.29 8.06 16.05
C ARG A 155 -7.68 7.32 14.87
N MET A 156 -8.15 6.11 14.69
CA MET A 156 -7.75 5.20 13.62
C MET A 156 -9.03 4.80 12.88
N GLU A 157 -9.05 4.90 11.55
CA GLU A 157 -10.26 4.68 10.76
C GLU A 157 -10.06 3.54 9.75
N CYS A 158 -11.08 2.71 9.57
CA CYS A 158 -11.11 1.73 8.49
C CYS A 158 -11.60 2.38 7.19
N VAL A 159 -10.85 2.26 6.10
CA VAL A 159 -11.23 2.87 4.82
C VAL A 159 -12.42 2.18 4.12
N VAL A 160 -12.77 0.96 4.52
CA VAL A 160 -13.87 0.18 3.90
C VAL A 160 -15.19 0.44 4.62
N CYS A 161 -15.23 0.20 5.93
CA CYS A 161 -16.46 0.36 6.73
C CYS A 161 -16.60 1.74 7.39
N THR A 162 -15.60 2.62 7.28
CA THR A 162 -15.57 3.99 7.85
C THR A 162 -15.69 4.07 9.38
N ASN A 163 -15.68 2.94 10.07
CA ASN A 163 -15.66 2.90 11.53
C ASN A 163 -14.35 3.49 12.06
N VAL A 164 -14.46 4.25 13.15
CA VAL A 164 -13.34 4.85 13.87
C VAL A 164 -13.09 4.05 15.14
N TYR A 165 -11.81 3.87 15.46
CA TYR A 165 -11.31 3.13 16.60
C TYR A 165 -10.26 3.95 17.35
N VAL A 166 -10.03 3.59 18.60
CA VAL A 166 -8.95 4.12 19.45
C VAL A 166 -8.22 2.97 20.12
N SER A 167 -6.94 3.17 20.43
CA SER A 167 -6.18 2.22 21.23
C SER A 167 -6.32 2.58 22.70
N GLU A 168 -6.77 1.61 23.49
CA GLU A 168 -6.78 1.66 24.94
C GLU A 168 -5.74 0.70 25.49
N VAL A 169 -5.20 0.98 26.68
CA VAL A 169 -4.27 0.07 27.35
C VAL A 169 -5.07 -0.69 28.42
N ASP A 170 -5.09 -2.02 28.32
CA ASP A 170 -5.77 -2.85 29.30
C ASP A 170 -5.03 -2.85 30.66
N SER A 171 -5.65 -3.42 31.69
CA SER A 171 -5.06 -3.51 33.03
C SER A 171 -3.75 -4.33 33.09
N ARG A 172 -3.39 -5.03 32.00
CA ARG A 172 -2.16 -5.82 31.86
C ARG A 172 -1.10 -5.09 31.03
N GLY A 173 -1.38 -3.87 30.55
CA GLY A 173 -0.45 -3.05 29.77
C GLY A 173 -0.48 -3.34 28.26
N PHE A 174 -1.42 -4.14 27.76
CA PHE A 174 -1.57 -4.42 26.33
C PHE A 174 -2.50 -3.42 25.66
N SER A 175 -2.13 -2.97 24.47
CA SER A 175 -2.97 -2.13 23.63
C SER A 175 -4.10 -2.93 23.00
N VAL A 176 -5.35 -2.54 23.27
CA VAL A 176 -6.56 -3.11 22.68
C VAL A 176 -7.26 -2.03 21.86
N ILE A 177 -7.64 -2.38 20.65
CA ILE A 177 -8.38 -1.48 19.75
C ILE A 177 -9.86 -1.62 20.07
N VAL A 178 -10.50 -0.49 20.39
CA VAL A 178 -11.94 -0.46 20.67
C VAL A 178 -12.67 0.51 19.74
N PRO A 179 -13.94 0.26 19.40
CA PRO A 179 -14.74 1.21 18.63
C PRO A 179 -14.81 2.56 19.33
N PHE A 180 -14.55 3.64 18.60
CA PHE A 180 -14.74 4.99 19.11
C PHE A 180 -16.22 5.31 19.08
N ALA A 181 -16.88 5.22 20.24
CA ALA A 181 -18.25 5.68 20.39
C ALA A 181 -18.25 7.21 20.29
N THR A 182 -18.50 7.74 19.10
CA THR A 182 -18.82 9.15 18.93
C THR A 182 -20.07 9.40 19.77
N GLN A 183 -19.96 10.21 20.82
CA GLN A 183 -21.13 10.72 21.52
C GLN A 183 -21.87 11.63 20.52
N THR A 184 -22.76 11.05 19.73
CA THR A 184 -23.87 11.79 19.17
C THR A 184 -24.75 12.11 20.36
N GLU A 185 -24.66 13.36 20.79
CA GLU A 185 -25.62 14.04 21.64
C GLU A 185 -27.04 13.77 21.12
N VAL A 186 -27.69 12.72 21.63
CA VAL A 186 -29.14 12.68 21.70
C VAL A 186 -29.48 13.61 22.84
N GLN A 187 -29.68 14.88 22.50
CA GLN A 187 -30.26 15.88 23.38
C GLN A 187 -31.58 15.31 23.94
N PRO A 188 -31.72 15.10 25.27
CA PRO A 188 -33.00 14.69 25.84
C PRO A 188 -33.94 15.89 25.75
N SER A 189 -34.93 15.82 24.85
CA SER A 189 -36.06 16.74 24.87
C SER A 189 -36.76 16.66 26.24
N PRO A 190 -37.18 17.80 26.83
CA PRO A 190 -37.72 17.83 28.19
C PRO A 190 -39.06 17.08 28.29
N PRO A 191 -39.42 16.57 29.48
CA PRO A 191 -40.68 15.87 29.70
C PRO A 191 -41.85 16.86 29.67
N ILE A 192 -42.74 16.71 28.68
CA ILE A 192 -44.07 17.32 28.75
C ILE A 192 -44.94 16.38 29.59
N THR A 193 -44.99 16.68 30.89
CA THR A 193 -46.03 16.14 31.78
C THR A 193 -47.26 17.02 31.62
N SER A 194 -48.36 16.46 31.09
CA SER A 194 -49.71 16.93 31.38
C SER A 194 -50.70 15.77 31.19
N ASN A 195 -51.28 15.40 32.32
CA ASN A 195 -52.21 14.30 32.54
C ASN A 195 -53.55 14.47 31.82
N THR A 196 -54.34 13.39 31.85
CA THR A 196 -55.78 13.35 32.20
C THR A 196 -56.71 12.77 31.12
N THR A 197 -56.92 11.46 31.27
CA THR A 197 -58.25 10.81 31.40
C THR A 197 -59.05 10.46 30.14
N GLY A 198 -59.03 9.15 29.85
CA GLY A 198 -60.23 8.31 29.78
C GLY A 198 -60.89 8.16 28.41
N ARG A 199 -60.94 6.91 27.90
CA ARG A 199 -62.20 6.15 27.70
C ARG A 199 -61.92 4.76 27.12
N LEU A 200 -62.54 3.77 27.75
CA LEU A 200 -62.64 2.35 27.35
C LEU A 200 -63.43 2.14 26.06
N THR A 201 -63.09 1.07 25.34
CA THR A 201 -63.83 0.16 24.41
C THR A 201 -62.91 -0.15 23.22
N SER A 202 -62.83 -1.31 22.59
CA SER A 202 -63.36 -2.68 22.68
C SER A 202 -62.66 -3.42 21.51
N GLU A 203 -62.51 -4.74 21.60
CA GLU A 203 -62.32 -5.70 20.47
C GLU A 203 -61.07 -5.57 19.57
N GLN A 204 -60.60 -6.58 18.84
CA GLN A 204 -60.55 -8.04 18.89
C GLN A 204 -59.81 -8.45 17.59
N ALA A 205 -59.09 -9.57 17.63
CA ALA A 205 -58.73 -10.43 16.48
C ALA A 205 -57.71 -9.97 15.40
N SER A 206 -56.58 -10.69 15.40
CA SER A 206 -55.97 -11.41 14.28
C SER A 206 -56.08 -10.86 12.85
N HIS A 207 -54.94 -10.67 12.17
CA HIS A 207 -54.74 -11.26 10.84
C HIS A 207 -53.25 -11.26 10.44
N THR A 208 -52.81 -12.44 10.02
CA THR A 208 -51.56 -12.77 9.32
C THR A 208 -51.64 -12.30 7.87
N GLU A 209 -50.57 -11.70 7.31
CA GLU A 209 -50.01 -11.96 5.96
C GLU A 209 -48.86 -10.97 5.61
N PRO A 210 -47.91 -11.36 4.74
CA PRO A 210 -46.62 -10.70 4.55
C PRO A 210 -46.63 -9.64 3.43
N PHE A 211 -45.95 -8.52 3.65
CA PHE A 211 -45.79 -7.47 2.63
C PHE A 211 -44.54 -7.73 1.77
N VAL A 212 -44.79 -8.10 0.52
CA VAL A 212 -43.80 -8.18 -0.57
C VAL A 212 -43.50 -6.76 -1.07
N ILE A 213 -42.27 -6.29 -0.91
CA ILE A 213 -41.81 -5.03 -1.50
C ILE A 213 -41.20 -5.34 -2.88
N ALA A 214 -41.90 -4.91 -3.93
CA ALA A 214 -41.43 -4.90 -5.31
C ALA A 214 -40.30 -3.86 -5.54
N PRO A 215 -39.39 -4.09 -6.51
CA PRO A 215 -38.31 -3.16 -6.83
C PRO A 215 -38.80 -1.90 -7.59
N PRO A 216 -38.09 -0.76 -7.46
CA PRO A 216 -38.44 0.47 -8.18
C PRO A 216 -38.10 0.39 -9.68
N PRO A 217 -38.90 1.06 -10.55
CA PRO A 217 -38.66 1.08 -11.99
C PRO A 217 -37.49 1.97 -12.39
N LYS A 218 -36.78 1.52 -13.43
CA LYS A 218 -35.69 2.21 -14.13
C LYS A 218 -36.26 3.37 -14.95
N ASN A 219 -35.77 4.59 -14.76
CA ASN A 219 -36.03 5.70 -15.67
C ASN A 219 -34.86 5.84 -16.65
N GLU A 220 -35.11 5.42 -17.89
CA GLU A 220 -34.32 5.79 -19.07
C GLU A 220 -34.73 7.18 -19.57
N THR A 221 -33.72 8.00 -19.83
CA THR A 221 -33.50 8.77 -21.06
C THR A 221 -34.68 9.54 -21.68
N ILE A 222 -34.64 10.88 -21.59
CA ILE A 222 -35.11 11.76 -22.66
C ILE A 222 -34.02 12.78 -23.00
N ALA A 223 -33.80 12.89 -24.30
CA ALA A 223 -32.75 13.59 -25.00
C ALA A 223 -32.96 15.12 -25.10
N GLN A 224 -31.85 15.73 -25.51
CA GLN A 224 -31.60 17.13 -25.86
C GLN A 224 -32.67 17.81 -26.73
N VAL A 225 -32.85 19.12 -26.51
CA VAL A 225 -33.18 20.10 -27.57
C VAL A 225 -32.40 21.41 -27.33
N TYR A 226 -31.31 21.54 -28.11
CA TYR A 226 -30.77 22.69 -28.86
C TYR A 226 -31.16 24.18 -28.61
N ILE A 227 -30.10 25.02 -28.74
CA ILE A 227 -29.96 26.24 -29.59
C ILE A 227 -30.28 27.65 -29.01
N SER A 228 -29.18 28.35 -28.68
CA SER A 228 -28.67 29.60 -29.29
C SER A 228 -29.07 31.01 -28.82
N LEU A 229 -28.03 31.87 -28.91
CA LEU A 229 -27.99 33.35 -29.01
C LEU A 229 -28.21 34.10 -27.67
N SER A 230 -27.50 35.17 -27.31
CA SER A 230 -26.56 36.05 -28.00
C SER A 230 -25.88 36.98 -26.99
N THR A 231 -24.62 37.30 -27.27
CA THR A 231 -23.92 38.57 -27.06
C THR A 231 -24.74 39.79 -26.60
N PHE A 232 -24.30 40.41 -25.49
CA PHE A 232 -24.32 41.84 -25.17
C PHE A 232 -23.11 42.04 -24.21
N GLY A 233 -22.15 42.96 -24.37
CA GLY A 233 -22.08 44.17 -25.17
C GLY A 233 -21.91 45.40 -24.26
N SER A 234 -20.65 45.84 -24.08
CA SER A 234 -20.19 47.20 -23.72
C SER A 234 -20.55 47.75 -22.32
N ALA A 235 -19.72 48.55 -21.64
CA ALA A 235 -18.61 49.41 -22.05
C ALA A 235 -17.53 49.46 -20.95
#